data_AF-A0A350JL99-F1
#
_entry.id   AF-A0A350JL99-F1
#
_cell.length_a   1.000
_cell.length_b   1.000
_cell.length_c   1.000
_cell.angle_alpha   90.00
_cell.angle_beta   90.00
_cell.angle_gamma   90.00
#
_symmetry.space_group_name_H-M   'P 1'
#
loop_
_entity.id
_entity.type
_entity.pdbx_description
1 polymer ?
#
loop_
_entity_poly.entity_id
_entity_poly.type
_entity_poly.pdbx_seq_one_letter_code
_entity_poly.pdbx_strand_id
1 'polypeptide(L)'
;MIRSISYLSAFALIIFGIHFGVFHLLDVEFRPIIFVLYAFMIGLHLLFDLVLTREKNPKRFVNYYMGFSGGKLMLSLFTLLLYGLYDPEYLKPFAGSFLGLYFSFTAFEIVRLLRHLKN
;
A
#
# COMPACT_ATOMS: atom_id res chain seq x y z
N MET A 1 -17.28 6.43 -3.93
CA MET A 1 -16.19 7.05 -3.14
C MET A 1 -16.32 6.78 -1.64
N ILE A 2 -17.42 7.15 -0.97
CA ILE A 2 -17.59 6.97 0.49
C ILE A 2 -17.45 5.50 0.94
N ARG A 3 -18.12 4.57 0.26
CA ARG A 3 -17.96 3.12 0.55
C ARG A 3 -16.53 2.62 0.33
N SER A 4 -15.81 3.21 -0.63
CA SER A 4 -14.40 2.89 -0.91
C SER A 4 -13.51 3.19 0.27
N ILE A 5 -13.69 4.40 0.81
CA ILE A 5 -12.91 4.91 1.94
C ILE A 5 -13.21 4.09 3.19
N SER A 6 -14.47 3.73 3.46
CA SER A 6 -14.79 2.88 4.62
C SER A 6 -14.14 1.51 4.56
N TYR A 7 -14.09 0.86 3.38
CA TYR A 7 -13.41 -0.43 3.24
C TYR A 7 -11.89 -0.28 3.38
N LEU A 8 -11.32 0.78 2.82
CA LEU A 8 -9.90 1.09 2.96
C LEU A 8 -9.51 1.35 4.41
N SER A 9 -10.28 2.16 5.14
CA SER A 9 -10.02 2.46 6.55
C SER A 9 -10.12 1.22 7.42
N ALA A 10 -11.15 0.39 7.23
CA ALA A 10 -11.29 -0.87 7.94
C ALA A 10 -10.11 -1.82 7.65
N PHE A 11 -9.73 -1.95 6.38
CA PHE A 11 -8.58 -2.75 5.98
C PHE A 11 -7.27 -2.24 6.60
N ALA A 12 -7.01 -0.94 6.51
CA ALA A 12 -5.82 -0.32 7.07
C ALA A 12 -5.74 -0.51 8.60
N LEU A 13 -6.86 -0.40 9.32
CA LEU A 13 -6.92 -0.64 10.76
C LEU A 13 -6.62 -2.11 11.13
N ILE A 14 -7.15 -3.06 10.36
CA ILE A 14 -6.87 -4.49 10.58
C ILE A 14 -5.38 -4.77 10.36
N ILE A 15 -4.83 -4.30 9.24
CA ILE A 15 -3.41 -4.47 8.93
C ILE A 15 -2.53 -3.77 9.96
N PHE A 16 -2.94 -2.59 10.45
CA PHE A 16 -2.27 -1.89 11.55
C PHE A 16 -2.25 -2.73 12.83
N GLY A 17 -3.40 -3.26 13.26
CA GLY A 17 -3.48 -4.11 14.46
C GLY A 17 -2.60 -5.35 14.36
N ILE A 18 -2.62 -6.05 13.22
CA ILE A 18 -1.77 -7.22 12.99
C ILE A 18 -0.29 -6.83 13.06
N HIS A 19 0.09 -5.77 12.33
CA HIS A 19 1.47 -5.33 12.24
C HIS A 19 2.02 -4.86 13.60
N PHE A 20 1.23 -4.10 14.35
CA PHE A 20 1.56 -3.70 15.72
C PHE A 20 1.72 -4.92 16.64
N GLY A 21 0.82 -5.90 16.53
CA GLY A 21 0.93 -7.16 17.27
C GLY A 21 2.20 -7.95 16.94
N VAL A 22 2.57 -8.04 15.65
CA VAL A 22 3.83 -8.69 15.23
C VAL A 22 5.06 -7.96 15.81
N PHE A 23 5.07 -6.62 15.78
CA PHE A 23 6.18 -5.85 16.34
C PHE A 23 6.32 -6.05 17.84
N HIS A 24 5.20 -6.09 18.56
CA HIS A 24 5.19 -6.37 20.00
C HIS A 24 5.69 -7.78 20.32
N LEU A 25 5.30 -8.79 19.54
CA LEU A 25 5.74 -10.18 19.73
C LEU A 25 7.23 -10.39 19.42
N LEU A 26 7.81 -9.59 18.51
CA LEU A 26 9.20 -9.68 18.11
C LEU A 26 10.13 -8.73 18.90
N ASP A 27 9.60 -8.00 19.87
CA ASP A 27 10.30 -6.97 20.65
C ASP A 27 10.98 -5.91 19.75
N VAL A 28 10.30 -5.53 18.67
CA VAL A 28 10.76 -4.52 17.71
C VAL A 28 10.04 -3.21 18.02
N GLU A 29 10.81 -2.14 18.24
CA GLU A 29 10.28 -0.80 18.44
C GLU A 29 9.42 -0.37 17.24
N PHE A 30 8.20 0.12 17.46
CA PHE A 30 7.33 0.63 16.39
C PHE A 30 7.64 2.12 16.14
N ARG A 31 8.61 2.39 15.25
CA ARG A 31 9.10 3.77 15.03
C ARG A 31 8.11 4.65 14.26
N PRO A 32 8.16 5.99 14.42
CA PRO A 32 7.27 6.91 13.73
C PRO A 32 7.26 6.79 12.20
N ILE A 33 8.39 6.40 11.60
CA ILE A 33 8.51 6.19 10.15
C ILE A 33 7.55 5.11 9.63
N ILE A 34 7.16 4.15 10.47
CA ILE A 34 6.18 3.13 10.08
C ILE A 34 4.81 3.77 9.79
N PHE A 35 4.39 4.81 10.54
CA PHE A 35 3.16 5.53 10.21
C PHE A 35 3.24 6.25 8.86
N VAL A 36 4.43 6.72 8.48
CA VAL A 36 4.67 7.32 7.16
C VAL A 36 4.45 6.27 6.06
N LEU A 37 4.83 5.01 6.28
CA LEU A 37 4.53 3.92 5.34
C LEU A 37 3.04 3.69 5.16
N TYR A 38 2.26 3.72 6.25
CA TYR A 38 0.79 3.63 6.14
C TYR A 38 0.22 4.80 5.34
N ALA A 39 0.63 6.03 5.66
CA ALA A 39 0.19 7.23 4.94
C ALA A 39 0.55 7.14 3.44
N PHE A 40 1.76 6.68 3.12
CA PHE A 40 2.23 6.45 1.76
C PHE A 40 1.36 5.43 1.03
N MET A 41 1.11 4.25 1.62
CA MET A 41 0.29 3.20 0.99
C MET A 41 -1.17 3.61 0.82
N ILE A 42 -1.76 4.27 1.82
CA ILE A 42 -3.12 4.83 1.73
C ILE A 42 -3.18 5.90 0.64
N GLY A 43 -2.20 6.81 0.57
CA GLY A 43 -2.12 7.85 -0.44
C GLY A 43 -2.05 7.27 -1.86
N LEU A 44 -1.22 6.26 -2.07
CA LEU A 44 -1.15 5.54 -3.34
C LEU A 44 -2.47 4.86 -3.68
N HIS A 45 -3.11 4.20 -2.71
CA HIS A 45 -4.41 3.57 -2.93
C HIS A 45 -5.51 4.58 -3.32
N LEU A 46 -5.54 5.74 -2.67
CA LEU A 46 -6.48 6.80 -3.02
C LEU A 46 -6.21 7.35 -4.42
N LEU A 47 -4.94 7.51 -4.79
CA LEU A 47 -4.56 7.93 -6.13
C LEU A 47 -4.99 6.89 -7.18
N PHE A 48 -4.78 5.61 -6.90
CA PHE A 48 -5.27 4.49 -7.72
C PHE A 48 -6.78 4.58 -7.94
N ASP A 49 -7.55 4.67 -6.85
CA ASP A 49 -9.01 4.75 -6.90
C ASP A 49 -9.47 5.96 -7.72
N LEU A 50 -8.83 7.13 -7.54
CA LEU A 50 -9.19 8.36 -8.25
C LEU A 50 -8.94 8.28 -9.76
N VAL A 51 -7.82 7.67 -10.17
CA VAL A 51 -7.45 7.57 -11.59
C VAL A 51 -8.27 6.50 -12.30
N LEU A 52 -8.40 5.31 -11.70
CA LEU A 52 -8.96 4.14 -12.39
C LEU A 52 -10.49 4.11 -12.39
N THR A 53 -11.16 4.56 -11.33
CA THR A 53 -12.63 4.51 -11.28
C THR A 53 -13.30 5.51 -12.23
N ARG A 54 -12.55 6.46 -12.78
CA ARG A 54 -13.04 7.45 -13.76
C ARG A 54 -12.91 6.96 -15.21
N GLU A 55 -12.07 5.96 -15.46
CA GLU A 55 -11.83 5.48 -16.83
C GLU A 55 -12.87 4.41 -17.21
N LYS A 56 -13.66 4.71 -18.24
CA LYS A 56 -14.73 3.83 -18.73
C LYS A 56 -14.25 2.95 -19.89
N ASN A 57 -13.16 3.32 -20.56
CA ASN A 57 -12.62 2.57 -21.67
C ASN A 57 -11.73 1.42 -21.14
N PRO A 58 -12.08 0.14 -21.39
CA PRO A 58 -11.35 -1.00 -20.85
C PRO A 58 -9.87 -1.03 -21.26
N LYS A 59 -9.54 -0.62 -22.49
CA LYS A 59 -8.14 -0.59 -22.96
C LYS A 59 -7.32 0.46 -22.22
N ARG A 60 -7.88 1.66 -22.03
CA ARG A 60 -7.20 2.74 -21.29
C ARG A 60 -7.09 2.40 -19.81
N PHE A 61 -8.12 1.79 -19.25
CA PHE A 61 -8.12 1.30 -17.87
C PHE A 61 -6.97 0.33 -17.61
N VAL A 62 -6.81 -0.67 -18.46
CA VAL A 62 -5.70 -1.63 -18.36
C VAL A 62 -4.34 -0.93 -18.46
N ASN A 63 -4.18 0.01 -19.40
CA ASN A 63 -2.94 0.77 -19.55
C ASN A 63 -2.62 1.61 -18.29
N TYR A 64 -3.61 2.31 -17.73
CA TYR A 64 -3.43 3.08 -16.49
C TYR A 64 -3.15 2.18 -15.30
N TYR A 65 -3.80 1.02 -15.22
CA TYR A 65 -3.57 0.05 -14.16
C TYR A 65 -2.13 -0.47 -14.20
N MET A 66 -1.64 -0.87 -15.38
CA MET A 66 -0.26 -1.32 -15.54
C MET A 66 0.75 -0.21 -15.22
N GLY A 67 0.52 1.00 -15.76
CA GLY A 67 1.38 2.16 -15.50
C GLY A 67 1.43 2.53 -14.02
N PHE A 68 0.27 2.55 -13.35
CA PHE A 68 0.18 2.84 -11.93
C PHE A 68 0.85 1.75 -11.09
N SER A 69 0.61 0.47 -11.39
CA SER A 69 1.21 -0.64 -10.65
C SER A 69 2.73 -0.67 -10.79
N GLY A 70 3.24 -0.45 -12.01
CA GLY A 70 4.67 -0.34 -12.28
C GLY A 70 5.30 0.88 -11.61
N GLY A 71 4.65 2.05 -11.71
CA GLY A 71 5.10 3.28 -11.06
C GLY A 71 5.11 3.17 -9.53
N LYS A 72 4.06 2.56 -8.95
CA LYS A 72 3.99 2.25 -7.52
C LYS A 72 5.14 1.35 -7.09
N LEU A 73 5.44 0.28 -7.83
CA LEU A 73 6.56 -0.61 -7.52
C LEU A 73 7.89 0.14 -7.59
N MET A 74 8.12 0.96 -8.62
CA MET A 74 9.36 1.73 -8.72
C MET A 74 9.50 2.74 -7.58
N LEU A 75 8.46 3.52 -7.30
CA LEU A 75 8.47 4.46 -6.18
C LEU A 75 8.71 3.74 -4.84
N SER A 76 8.12 2.56 -4.69
CA SER A 76 8.30 1.68 -3.54
C SER A 76 9.77 1.24 -3.36
N LEU A 77 10.43 0.85 -4.43
CA LEU A 77 11.85 0.48 -4.41
C LEU A 77 12.75 1.67 -4.08
N PHE A 78 12.46 2.85 -4.64
CA PHE A 78 13.19 4.08 -4.31
C PHE A 78 13.01 4.46 -2.84
N THR A 79 11.80 4.38 -2.29
CA THR A 79 11.56 4.63 -0.86
C THR A 79 12.37 3.69 0.03
N LEU A 80 12.42 2.40 -0.32
CA LEU A 80 13.20 1.42 0.41
C LEU A 80 14.71 1.72 0.35
N LEU A 81 15.21 2.06 -0.84
CA LEU A 81 16.61 2.43 -1.04
C LEU A 81 16.99 3.68 -0.25
N LEU A 82 16.20 4.75 -0.37
CA LEU A 82 16.45 6.01 0.34
C LEU A 82 16.42 5.82 1.86
N TYR A 83 15.49 5.00 2.37
CA TYR A 83 15.46 4.69 3.79
C TYR A 83 16.69 3.90 4.23
N GLY A 84 17.11 2.90 3.46
CA GLY A 84 18.31 2.12 3.77
C GLY A 84 19.59 2.94 3.80
N LEU A 85 19.65 4.05 3.07
CA LEU A 85 20.74 5.02 3.16
C LEU A 85 20.64 5.96 4.37
N TYR A 86 19.42 6.22 4.86
CA TYR A 86 19.17 7.13 5.98
C TYR A 86 19.34 6.46 7.35
N ASP A 87 18.78 5.25 7.54
CA ASP A 87 18.83 4.50 8.79
C ASP A 87 19.03 2.99 8.50
N PRO A 88 20.28 2.57 8.24
CA PRO A 88 20.58 1.17 7.94
C PRO A 88 20.36 0.23 9.14
N GLU A 89 20.41 0.74 10.37
CA GLU A 89 20.22 -0.06 11.58
C GLU A 89 18.78 -0.55 11.71
N TYR A 90 17.81 0.30 11.34
CA TYR A 90 16.39 -0.03 11.35
C TYR A 90 15.85 -0.52 9.99
N LEU A 91 16.74 -0.78 9.02
CA LEU A 91 16.34 -1.20 7.68
C LEU A 91 15.57 -2.52 7.66
N LYS A 92 15.94 -3.50 8.49
CA LYS A 92 15.28 -4.83 8.48
C LYS A 92 13.81 -4.74 8.92
N PRO A 93 13.46 -4.14 10.09
CA PRO A 93 12.07 -3.89 10.44
C PRO A 93 11.33 -3.10 9.37
N PHE A 94 11.93 -2.01 8.89
CA PHE A 94 11.32 -1.15 7.88
C PHE A 94 11.02 -1.89 6.58
N ALA A 95 11.96 -2.68 6.06
CA ALA A 95 11.79 -3.46 4.84
C ALA A 95 10.69 -4.53 5.00
N GLY A 96 10.64 -5.19 6.16
CA GLY A 96 9.59 -6.16 6.48
C GLY A 96 8.21 -5.50 6.51
N SER A 97 8.08 -4.39 7.24
CA SER A 97 6.88 -3.56 7.25
C SER A 97 6.48 -3.11 5.85
N PHE A 98 7.45 -2.62 5.09
CA PHE A 98 7.25 -2.11 3.74
C PHE A 98 6.67 -3.17 2.81
N LEU A 99 7.30 -4.34 2.75
CA LEU A 99 6.85 -5.45 1.92
C LEU A 99 5.48 -5.98 2.36
N GLY A 100 5.29 -6.16 3.68
CA GLY A 100 4.02 -6.60 4.23
C GLY A 100 2.88 -5.66 3.87
N LEU A 101 3.09 -4.35 4.00
CA LEU A 101 2.10 -3.34 3.60
C LEU A 101 1.89 -3.31 2.09
N TYR A 102 2.96 -3.29 1.31
CA TYR A 102 2.90 -3.24 -0.15
C TYR A 102 2.07 -4.39 -0.71
N PHE A 103 2.33 -5.63 -0.29
CA PHE A 103 1.60 -6.80 -0.76
C PHE A 103 0.15 -6.79 -0.25
N SER A 104 -0.08 -6.43 1.01
CA SER A 104 -1.43 -6.36 1.58
C SER A 104 -2.32 -5.38 0.82
N PHE A 105 -1.84 -4.16 0.60
CA PHE A 105 -2.58 -3.13 -0.13
C PHE A 105 -2.74 -3.47 -1.62
N THR A 106 -1.71 -4.06 -2.24
CA THR A 106 -1.81 -4.50 -3.64
C THR A 106 -2.83 -5.64 -3.81
N ALA A 107 -2.86 -6.61 -2.89
CA ALA A 107 -3.87 -7.67 -2.90
C ALA A 107 -5.28 -7.09 -2.74
N PHE A 108 -5.46 -6.13 -1.82
CA PHE A 108 -6.73 -5.43 -1.64
C PHE A 108 -7.19 -4.70 -2.91
N GLU A 109 -6.27 -4.00 -3.60
CA GLU A 109 -6.53 -3.36 -4.90
C GLU A 109 -6.97 -4.36 -5.97
N ILE A 110 -6.23 -5.46 -6.13
CA ILE A 110 -6.53 -6.50 -7.12
C ILE A 110 -7.91 -7.11 -6.85
N VAL A 111 -8.22 -7.47 -5.59
CA VAL A 111 -9.52 -8.04 -5.24
C VAL A 111 -10.66 -7.06 -5.55
N ARG A 112 -10.48 -5.77 -5.26
CA ARG A 112 -11.47 -4.74 -5.60
C ARG A 112 -11.60 -4.55 -7.11
N LEU A 113 -10.49 -4.57 -7.84
CA LEU A 113 -10.45 -4.46 -9.29
C LEU A 113 -11.25 -5.60 -9.95
N LEU A 114 -10.98 -6.84 -9.56
CA LEU A 114 -11.66 -8.02 -10.08
C LEU A 114 -13.16 -7.99 -9.81
N ARG A 115 -13.57 -7.50 -8.63
CA ARG A 115 -15.00 -7.28 -8.32
C ARG A 115 -15.62 -6.18 -9.17
N HIS A 116 -14.86 -5.14 -9.50
CA HIS A 116 -15.33 -4.05 -10.36
C HIS A 116 -15.49 -4.50 -11.82
N LEU A 117 -14.58 -5.33 -12.33
CA LEU A 117 -14.62 -5.83 -13.71
C LEU A 117 -15.64 -6.96 -13.94
N LYS A 118 -16.05 -7.67 -12.88
CA LYS A 118 -17.04 -8.75 -12.95
C LYS A 118 -18.49 -8.24 -13.00
N ASN A 119 -18.72 -7.00 -12.56
CA ASN A 119 -20.03 -6.35 -12.54
C ASN A 119 -20.14 -5.32 -13.66
#